data_AF-A0AAN6F3V6-F1
#
_entry.id   AF-A0AAN6F3V6-F1
#
_cell.length_a   1.000
_cell.length_b   1.000
_cell.length_c   1.000
_cell.angle_alpha   90.00
_cell.angle_beta   90.00
_cell.angle_gamma   90.00
#
_symmetry.space_group_name_H-M   'P 1'
#
loop_
_entity.id
_entity.type
_entity.pdbx_description
1 polymer ?
#
loop_
_entity_poly.entity_id
_entity_poly.type
_entity_poly.pdbx_seq_one_letter_code
_entity_poly.pdbx_strand_id
1 'polypeptide(L)'
;MSQHVKYGLFVPEGSGYLHVQVLGAGVQGTASLVRSVAEQDVCVRKKTVGVQSKSPGDTFAEVKLYRPHPRIPRLIHTQAYAASEHQTSDYQSYSMIFQYCNGGTLSRFLDIRIADVRFRPTPALVWKLFDELLSIVFFLHQECSPAIAHSDAHSSNVFLNFPTQDAKLPDFYLGDFGLARTLEDFIWRDQGATPGQRRLTDPKWLDQAADREVFKDSVEKLVKDLSSVRHHVCMIITGNRSYDVKDFDEVIDWHKQEQQWPSKLISMYDRLRGVITSLKTRQFEKYEDLIELRQLVNTFAREQAVEQNPEASDYSGTRPGKYAIAKAPGGATTPEPDMGLDAHTTRSEGSDGDNVETSPKLYDSRHKLLLGSIHVPGPWRIAHVNPDTQNVLAVERLDFGYYNMPIEETWPEFLLPPHVASAGWDAVLTAAKIADARDQGTTPPPPVQSWQTEGLDLNQCFEIDPEWNPVETAES
;
A
#
# COMPACT_ATOMS: atom_id res chain seq x y z
N MET A 1 -12.30 -31.67 -25.89
CA MET A 1 -11.26 -31.64 -24.84
C MET A 1 -11.87 -30.87 -23.70
N SER A 2 -12.02 -31.47 -22.52
CA SER A 2 -12.47 -30.72 -21.33
C SER A 2 -11.44 -29.61 -21.09
N GLN A 3 -11.88 -28.35 -21.12
CA GLN A 3 -10.97 -27.25 -20.78
C GLN A 3 -10.47 -27.50 -19.36
N HIS A 4 -9.15 -27.49 -19.18
CA HIS A 4 -8.55 -27.67 -17.86
C HIS A 4 -8.87 -26.42 -17.03
N VAL A 5 -10.01 -26.38 -16.34
CA VAL A 5 -10.41 -25.25 -15.48
C VAL A 5 -9.65 -25.33 -14.15
N LYS A 6 -9.23 -24.18 -13.62
CA LYS A 6 -8.78 -24.00 -12.24
C LYS A 6 -9.71 -23.01 -11.52
N TYR A 7 -9.61 -22.95 -10.20
CA TYR A 7 -10.38 -22.03 -9.37
C TYR A 7 -9.49 -20.90 -8.85
N GLY A 8 -9.97 -19.67 -8.91
CA GLY A 8 -9.28 -18.48 -8.40
C GLY A 8 -10.18 -17.65 -7.49
N LEU A 9 -9.58 -16.88 -6.59
CA LEU A 9 -10.33 -15.95 -5.74
C LEU A 9 -10.60 -14.66 -6.52
N PHE A 10 -11.89 -14.40 -6.75
CA PHE A 10 -12.38 -13.24 -7.50
C PHE A 10 -12.87 -12.15 -6.56
N VAL A 11 -12.39 -10.94 -6.79
CA VAL A 11 -12.64 -9.75 -5.99
C VAL A 11 -13.56 -8.86 -6.84
N PRO A 12 -14.82 -8.63 -6.44
CA PRO A 12 -15.85 -8.04 -7.31
C PRO A 12 -15.77 -6.52 -7.47
N GLU A 13 -14.82 -5.84 -6.83
CA GLU A 13 -14.61 -4.39 -6.96
C GLU A 13 -14.41 -3.97 -8.43
N GLY A 14 -15.08 -2.91 -8.87
CA GLY A 14 -14.99 -2.38 -10.24
C GLY A 14 -15.26 -3.44 -11.32
N SER A 15 -14.34 -3.59 -12.26
CA SER A 15 -14.35 -4.61 -13.32
C SER A 15 -14.05 -6.04 -12.85
N GLY A 16 -13.73 -6.22 -11.56
CA GLY A 16 -13.32 -7.49 -11.00
C GLY A 16 -11.82 -7.77 -11.13
N TYR A 17 -11.29 -8.45 -10.12
CA TYR A 17 -9.86 -8.78 -9.99
C TYR A 17 -9.66 -10.21 -9.51
N LEU A 18 -8.56 -10.84 -9.91
CA LEU A 18 -8.11 -12.11 -9.34
C LEU A 18 -7.02 -11.89 -8.29
N HIS A 19 -7.14 -12.56 -7.15
CA HIS A 19 -6.12 -12.49 -6.12
C HIS A 19 -4.83 -13.20 -6.53
N VAL A 20 -3.71 -12.53 -6.25
CA VAL A 20 -2.37 -13.04 -6.49
C VAL A 20 -1.75 -13.49 -5.16
N GLN A 21 -1.55 -12.55 -4.24
CA GLN A 21 -1.00 -12.85 -2.91
C GLN A 21 -1.31 -11.74 -1.91
N VAL A 22 -1.21 -12.03 -0.62
CA VAL A 22 -1.21 -11.01 0.44
C VAL A 22 0.17 -10.36 0.49
N LEU A 23 0.22 -9.02 0.51
CA LEU A 23 1.46 -8.25 0.62
C LEU A 23 1.80 -7.90 2.07
N GLY A 24 0.76 -7.71 2.91
CA GLY A 24 0.89 -7.43 4.32
C GLY A 24 -0.45 -7.12 4.96
N ALA A 25 -0.51 -7.24 6.28
CA ALA A 25 -1.64 -6.81 7.09
C ALA A 25 -1.13 -5.87 8.19
N GLY A 26 -1.98 -4.98 8.69
CA GLY A 26 -1.65 -4.07 9.77
C GLY A 26 -2.91 -3.58 10.46
N VAL A 27 -2.74 -2.69 11.44
CA VAL A 27 -3.84 -2.18 12.28
C VAL A 27 -4.96 -1.52 11.45
N GLN A 28 -4.62 -0.96 10.30
CA GLN A 28 -5.58 -0.28 9.43
C GLN A 28 -6.26 -1.19 8.41
N GLY A 29 -5.76 -2.42 8.19
CA GLY A 29 -6.28 -3.32 7.17
C GLY A 29 -5.23 -4.22 6.51
N THR A 30 -5.60 -4.79 5.37
CA THR A 30 -4.77 -5.74 4.61
C THR A 30 -4.50 -5.21 3.21
N ALA A 31 -3.27 -5.33 2.74
CA ALA A 31 -2.86 -5.08 1.36
C ALA A 31 -2.63 -6.42 0.65
N SER A 32 -3.20 -6.57 -0.54
CA SER A 32 -3.06 -7.75 -1.39
C SER A 32 -2.72 -7.34 -2.82
N LEU A 33 -1.88 -8.12 -3.47
CA LEU A 33 -1.65 -8.03 -4.91
C LEU A 33 -2.82 -8.72 -5.61
N VAL A 34 -3.37 -8.05 -6.62
CA VAL A 34 -4.49 -8.53 -7.43
C VAL A 34 -4.21 -8.25 -8.91
N ARG A 35 -4.84 -8.99 -9.81
CA ARG A 35 -4.75 -8.81 -11.26
C ARG A 35 -6.11 -8.44 -11.82
N SER A 36 -6.21 -7.34 -12.56
CA SER A 36 -7.43 -6.90 -13.23
C SER A 36 -7.89 -7.97 -14.22
N VAL A 37 -9.17 -8.34 -14.18
CA VAL A 37 -9.72 -9.29 -15.15
C VAL A 37 -9.84 -8.65 -16.53
N ALA A 38 -10.21 -7.36 -16.58
CA ALA A 38 -10.39 -6.63 -17.82
C ALA A 38 -9.07 -6.24 -18.49
N GLU A 39 -8.17 -5.61 -17.74
CA GLU A 39 -6.95 -5.03 -18.29
C GLU A 39 -5.73 -5.97 -18.18
N GLN A 40 -5.83 -7.04 -17.39
CA GLN A 40 -4.72 -7.93 -17.05
C GLN A 40 -3.56 -7.27 -16.29
N ASP A 41 -3.73 -6.01 -15.89
CA ASP A 41 -2.78 -5.25 -15.09
C ASP A 41 -2.73 -5.71 -13.64
N VAL A 42 -1.55 -5.60 -13.03
CA VAL A 42 -1.33 -5.92 -11.62
C VAL A 42 -1.58 -4.67 -10.77
N CYS A 43 -2.39 -4.82 -9.73
CA CYS A 43 -2.82 -3.75 -8.83
C CYS A 43 -2.67 -4.17 -7.37
N VAL A 44 -2.79 -3.20 -6.45
CA VAL A 44 -2.82 -3.44 -5.01
C VAL A 44 -4.21 -3.16 -4.49
N ARG A 45 -4.84 -4.16 -3.88
CA ARG A 45 -6.06 -4.01 -3.11
C ARG A 45 -5.72 -3.75 -1.64
N LYS A 46 -6.08 -2.59 -1.12
CA LYS A 46 -6.06 -2.29 0.32
C LYS A 46 -7.49 -2.36 0.86
N LYS A 47 -7.74 -3.29 1.78
CA LYS A 47 -9.01 -3.47 2.47
C LYS A 47 -8.86 -3.03 3.92
N THR A 48 -9.60 -2.00 4.33
CA THR A 48 -9.54 -1.52 5.72
C THR A 48 -10.31 -2.44 6.66
N VAL A 49 -9.95 -2.42 7.94
CA VAL A 49 -10.85 -2.87 8.99
C VAL A 49 -12.12 -2.01 9.00
N GLY A 50 -13.22 -2.54 9.56
CA GLY A 50 -14.41 -1.74 9.81
C GLY A 50 -14.09 -0.63 10.81
N VAL A 51 -14.54 0.58 10.54
CA VAL A 51 -14.39 1.73 11.44
C VAL A 51 -15.74 2.38 11.64
N GLN A 52 -16.04 2.79 12.88
CA GLN A 52 -17.22 3.60 13.17
C GLN A 52 -17.02 5.00 12.60
N SER A 53 -17.91 5.39 11.71
CA SER A 53 -18.04 6.75 11.22
C SER A 53 -18.34 7.66 12.40
N LYS A 54 -17.54 8.72 12.57
CA LYS A 54 -17.74 9.71 13.63
C LYS A 54 -18.95 10.60 13.34
N SER A 55 -19.28 10.75 12.06
CA SER A 55 -20.40 11.57 11.58
C SER A 55 -21.04 10.92 10.34
N PRO A 56 -22.32 11.18 10.05
CA PRO A 56 -22.94 10.74 8.79
C PRO A 56 -22.17 11.29 7.58
N GLY A 57 -21.72 10.42 6.69
CA GLY A 57 -20.95 10.79 5.49
C GLY A 57 -19.44 10.97 5.69
N ASP A 58 -18.90 10.70 6.89
CA ASP A 58 -17.45 10.65 7.09
C ASP A 58 -16.87 9.45 6.35
N THR A 59 -16.05 9.73 5.34
CA THR A 59 -15.29 8.71 4.62
C THR A 59 -13.91 8.52 5.25
N PHE A 60 -13.32 7.35 5.04
CA PHE A 60 -11.95 7.07 5.47
C PHE A 60 -10.96 8.11 4.90
N ALA A 61 -10.01 8.58 5.71
CA ALA A 61 -9.13 9.69 5.37
C ALA A 61 -8.36 9.44 4.06
N GLU A 62 -7.92 8.20 3.85
CA GLU A 62 -7.18 7.81 2.63
C GLU A 62 -7.99 8.00 1.35
N VAL A 63 -9.33 7.85 1.41
CA VAL A 63 -10.22 8.11 0.28
C VAL A 63 -10.53 9.60 0.17
N LYS A 64 -10.90 10.24 1.29
CA LYS A 64 -11.32 11.66 1.34
C LYS A 64 -10.22 12.62 0.89
N LEU A 65 -8.99 12.32 1.33
CA LEU A 65 -7.83 13.19 1.21
C LEU A 65 -6.88 12.75 0.09
N TYR A 66 -7.22 11.70 -0.66
CA TYR A 66 -6.49 11.35 -1.87
C TYR A 66 -6.47 12.53 -2.85
N ARG A 67 -5.30 12.83 -3.40
CA ARG A 67 -5.12 13.84 -4.45
C ARG A 67 -4.20 13.27 -5.54
N PRO A 68 -4.64 13.25 -6.82
CA PRO A 68 -3.80 12.76 -7.90
C PRO A 68 -2.50 13.55 -8.01
N HIS A 69 -1.37 12.84 -8.05
CA HIS A 69 -0.05 13.42 -8.27
C HIS A 69 0.83 12.37 -8.98
N PRO A 70 1.76 12.75 -9.88
CA PRO A 70 2.61 11.79 -10.61
C PRO A 70 3.46 10.85 -9.73
N ARG A 71 3.61 11.20 -8.45
CA ARG A 71 4.38 10.48 -7.44
C ARG A 71 3.54 10.03 -6.23
N ILE A 72 2.22 9.98 -6.37
CA ILE A 72 1.32 9.30 -5.42
C ILE A 72 0.73 8.10 -6.16
N PRO A 73 0.68 6.88 -5.57
CA PRO A 73 0.08 5.74 -6.25
C PRO A 73 -1.35 6.07 -6.73
N ARG A 74 -1.61 5.86 -8.02
CA ARG A 74 -2.94 6.13 -8.61
C ARG A 74 -4.00 5.29 -7.90
N LEU A 75 -5.01 5.94 -7.33
CA LEU A 75 -6.22 5.29 -6.85
C LEU A 75 -7.10 4.99 -8.07
N ILE A 76 -7.29 3.71 -8.38
CA ILE A 76 -8.02 3.20 -9.54
C ILE A 76 -9.49 3.07 -9.20
N HIS A 77 -9.81 2.47 -8.05
CA HIS A 77 -11.18 2.21 -7.64
C HIS A 77 -11.31 2.30 -6.11
N THR A 78 -12.49 2.69 -5.63
CA THR A 78 -12.83 2.64 -4.22
C THR A 78 -14.28 2.22 -4.02
N GLN A 79 -14.50 1.38 -3.01
CA GLN A 79 -15.83 0.91 -2.64
C GLN A 79 -15.96 0.80 -1.12
N ALA A 80 -17.04 1.37 -0.59
CA ALA A 80 -17.42 1.23 0.81
C ALA A 80 -18.27 -0.04 0.98
N TYR A 81 -18.08 -0.70 2.12
CA TYR A 81 -18.80 -1.90 2.51
C TYR A 81 -19.31 -1.73 3.93
N ALA A 82 -20.56 -2.11 4.18
CA ALA A 82 -21.08 -2.24 5.53
C ALA A 82 -20.23 -3.26 6.30
N ALA A 83 -19.78 -2.91 7.50
CA ALA A 83 -18.87 -3.76 8.28
C ALA A 83 -19.59 -4.58 9.37
N SER A 84 -20.91 -4.46 9.50
CA SER A 84 -21.76 -5.29 10.37
C SER A 84 -23.14 -5.47 9.76
N GLU A 85 -23.72 -6.65 9.96
CA GLU A 85 -25.11 -6.97 9.62
C GLU A 85 -26.12 -6.39 10.63
N HIS A 86 -25.67 -6.16 11.88
CA HIS A 86 -26.48 -5.50 12.90
C HIS A 86 -26.44 -3.99 12.69
N GLN A 87 -27.38 -3.52 11.88
CA GLN A 87 -27.78 -2.16 11.51
C GLN A 87 -27.56 -1.05 12.57
N THR A 88 -26.31 -0.73 12.86
CA THR A 88 -25.94 0.66 13.12
C THR A 88 -25.24 1.12 11.85
N SER A 89 -25.85 2.07 11.15
CA SER A 89 -25.46 2.57 9.82
C SER A 89 -24.02 3.10 9.71
N ASP A 90 -23.28 3.07 10.80
CA ASP A 90 -22.11 3.89 11.00
C ASP A 90 -20.82 3.09 10.87
N TYR A 91 -20.85 1.74 10.85
CA TYR A 91 -19.62 0.93 10.69
C TYR A 91 -19.36 0.60 9.22
N GLN A 92 -18.30 1.17 8.65
CA GLN A 92 -17.92 0.96 7.26
C GLN A 92 -16.47 0.48 7.13
N SER A 93 -16.24 -0.42 6.19
CA SER A 93 -14.91 -0.79 5.71
C SER A 93 -14.74 -0.31 4.26
N TYR A 94 -13.53 0.03 3.87
CA TYR A 94 -13.23 0.51 2.52
C TYR A 94 -12.33 -0.48 1.81
N SER A 95 -12.65 -0.78 0.56
CA SER A 95 -11.73 -1.42 -0.36
C SER A 95 -11.24 -0.39 -1.37
N MET A 96 -9.94 -0.37 -1.61
CA MET A 96 -9.27 0.56 -2.51
C MET A 96 -8.34 -0.22 -3.42
N ILE A 97 -8.41 0.04 -4.72
CA ILE A 97 -7.49 -0.51 -5.71
C ILE A 97 -6.53 0.60 -6.11
N PHE A 98 -5.24 0.36 -5.90
CA PHE A 98 -4.16 1.25 -6.30
C PHE A 98 -3.31 0.62 -7.40
N GLN A 99 -2.64 1.46 -8.18
CA GLN A 99 -1.57 0.99 -9.06
C GLN A 99 -0.50 0.24 -8.25
N TYR A 100 0.08 -0.80 -8.84
CA TYR A 100 1.18 -1.53 -8.22
C TYR A 100 2.53 -0.83 -8.44
N CYS A 101 3.31 -0.66 -7.36
CA CYS A 101 4.68 -0.18 -7.41
C CYS A 101 5.65 -1.37 -7.36
N ASN A 102 6.27 -1.67 -8.50
CA ASN A 102 7.02 -2.92 -8.72
C ASN A 102 8.43 -2.99 -8.07
N GLY A 103 8.80 -2.01 -7.24
CA GLY A 103 10.08 -1.93 -6.54
C GLY A 103 9.98 -2.24 -5.04
N GLY A 104 8.79 -2.44 -4.50
CA GLY A 104 8.56 -2.60 -3.06
C GLY A 104 8.66 -1.27 -2.30
N THR A 105 9.00 -1.31 -1.01
CA THR A 105 9.11 -0.12 -0.15
C THR A 105 10.55 0.35 0.01
N LEU A 106 10.74 1.61 0.41
CA LEU A 106 12.05 2.17 0.74
C LEU A 106 12.67 1.45 1.94
N SER A 107 11.87 1.02 2.91
CA SER A 107 12.36 0.18 4.03
C SER A 107 13.03 -1.09 3.51
N ARG A 108 12.34 -1.84 2.65
CA ARG A 108 12.89 -3.05 2.04
C ARG A 108 14.15 -2.76 1.20
N PHE A 109 14.16 -1.64 0.48
CA PHE A 109 15.34 -1.23 -0.29
C PHE A 109 16.56 -1.00 0.63
N LEU A 110 16.37 -0.33 1.77
CA LEU A 110 17.43 -0.12 2.76
C LEU A 110 17.92 -1.45 3.35
N ASP A 111 17.02 -2.40 3.61
CA ASP A 111 17.38 -3.75 4.10
C ASP A 111 18.29 -4.49 3.13
N ILE A 112 17.94 -4.45 1.84
CA ILE A 112 18.72 -5.06 0.77
C ILE A 112 20.11 -4.43 0.69
N ARG A 113 20.19 -3.11 0.74
CA ARG A 113 21.46 -2.40 0.70
C ARG A 113 22.36 -2.77 1.88
N ILE A 114 21.81 -2.88 3.08
CA ILE A 114 22.58 -3.26 4.27
C ILE A 114 23.17 -4.66 4.09
N ALA A 115 22.39 -5.58 3.52
CA ALA A 115 22.81 -6.94 3.24
C ALA A 115 23.80 -7.04 2.05
N ASP A 116 23.79 -6.10 1.11
CA ASP A 116 24.57 -6.18 -0.12
C ASP A 116 25.16 -4.83 -0.57
N VAL A 117 26.48 -4.74 -0.41
CA VAL A 117 27.30 -3.58 -0.74
C VAL A 117 27.26 -3.18 -2.22
N ARG A 118 26.75 -4.02 -3.12
CA ARG A 118 26.56 -3.65 -4.53
C ARG A 118 25.55 -2.54 -4.71
N PHE A 119 24.57 -2.42 -3.82
CA PHE A 119 23.53 -1.38 -3.88
C PHE A 119 23.92 -0.10 -3.14
N ARG A 120 25.20 0.29 -3.22
CA ARG A 120 25.64 1.58 -2.72
C ARG A 120 24.87 2.71 -3.41
N PRO A 121 24.35 3.69 -2.67
CA PRO A 121 23.62 4.80 -3.24
C PRO A 121 24.56 5.70 -4.02
N THR A 122 24.01 6.25 -5.08
CA THR A 122 24.68 7.20 -5.98
C THR A 122 24.02 8.56 -5.82
N PRO A 123 24.73 9.66 -6.13
CA PRO A 123 24.14 11.00 -6.08
C PRO A 123 22.80 11.11 -6.81
N ALA A 124 22.65 10.48 -7.98
CA ALA A 124 21.40 10.54 -8.72
C ALA A 124 20.23 9.85 -8.01
N LEU A 125 20.46 8.70 -7.34
CA LEU A 125 19.42 8.06 -6.53
C LEU A 125 18.96 9.00 -5.41
N VAL A 126 19.91 9.66 -4.73
CA VAL A 126 19.60 10.58 -3.62
C VAL A 126 18.85 11.80 -4.11
N TRP A 127 19.33 12.42 -5.19
CA TRP A 127 18.67 13.59 -5.78
C TRP A 127 17.28 13.27 -6.29
N LYS A 128 17.09 12.11 -6.92
CA LYS A 128 15.79 11.65 -7.40
C LYS A 128 14.80 11.46 -6.26
N LEU A 129 15.20 10.77 -5.18
CA LEU A 129 14.38 10.63 -3.98
C LEU A 129 14.05 11.99 -3.36
N PHE A 130 15.04 12.88 -3.25
CA PHE A 130 14.86 14.19 -2.64
C PHE A 130 13.86 15.03 -3.45
N ASP A 131 14.04 15.12 -4.77
CA ASP A 131 13.14 15.82 -5.68
C ASP A 131 11.71 15.28 -5.60
N GLU A 132 11.54 13.95 -5.72
CA GLU A 132 10.22 13.34 -5.81
C GLU A 132 9.45 13.42 -4.49
N LEU A 133 10.07 13.14 -3.35
CA LEU A 133 9.40 13.25 -2.05
C LEU A 133 9.12 14.71 -1.67
N LEU A 134 10.06 15.62 -1.92
CA LEU A 134 9.83 17.05 -1.67
C LEU A 134 8.72 17.60 -2.58
N SER A 135 8.60 17.11 -3.81
CA SER A 135 7.50 17.44 -4.71
C SER A 135 6.15 17.08 -4.15
N ILE A 136 6.01 15.88 -3.59
CA ILE A 136 4.74 15.42 -3.04
C ILE A 136 4.37 16.24 -1.81
N VAL A 137 5.30 16.42 -0.88
CA VAL A 137 5.04 17.20 0.35
C VAL A 137 4.72 18.66 0.01
N PHE A 138 5.44 19.25 -0.94
CA PHE A 138 5.12 20.59 -1.44
C PHE A 138 3.71 20.65 -2.03
N PHE A 139 3.36 19.72 -2.93
CA PHE A 139 2.02 19.65 -3.53
C PHE A 139 0.90 19.56 -2.47
N LEU A 140 1.07 18.69 -1.47
CA LEU A 140 0.09 18.51 -0.39
C LEU A 140 -0.06 19.77 0.47
N HIS A 141 1.05 20.42 0.83
CA HIS A 141 1.03 21.59 1.70
C HIS A 141 0.60 22.88 0.98
N GLN A 142 1.06 23.07 -0.26
CA GLN A 142 1.05 24.35 -0.96
C GLN A 142 0.03 24.44 -2.11
N GLU A 143 -0.30 23.30 -2.73
CA GLU A 143 -1.11 23.27 -3.96
C GLU A 143 -2.50 22.67 -3.74
N CYS A 144 -2.65 21.71 -2.82
CA CYS A 144 -3.96 21.13 -2.48
C CYS A 144 -4.85 22.14 -1.76
N SER A 145 -6.15 22.24 -2.10
CA SER A 145 -7.15 23.03 -1.35
C SER A 145 -8.26 22.10 -0.84
N PRO A 146 -8.49 22.01 0.49
CA PRO A 146 -7.64 22.56 1.56
C PRO A 146 -6.24 21.94 1.55
N ALA A 147 -5.28 22.57 2.24
CA ALA A 147 -3.94 22.02 2.44
C ALA A 147 -4.01 20.69 3.21
N ILE A 148 -3.11 19.76 2.91
CA ILE A 148 -3.12 18.41 3.49
C ILE A 148 -1.75 18.14 4.11
N ALA A 149 -1.72 17.62 5.33
CA ALA A 149 -0.52 16.98 5.88
C ALA A 149 -0.66 15.47 5.82
N HIS A 150 0.39 14.79 5.34
CA HIS A 150 0.41 13.33 5.24
C HIS A 150 0.41 12.68 6.63
N SER A 151 1.19 13.24 7.56
CA SER A 151 1.30 12.85 8.97
C SER A 151 1.86 11.45 9.24
N ASP A 152 2.12 10.63 8.22
CA ASP A 152 2.73 9.31 8.40
C ASP A 152 3.70 8.88 7.29
N ALA A 153 4.52 9.82 6.81
CA ALA A 153 5.44 9.58 5.70
C ALA A 153 6.71 8.81 6.14
N HIS A 154 6.57 7.62 6.72
CA HIS A 154 7.71 6.74 7.07
C HIS A 154 8.18 5.89 5.87
N SER A 155 9.32 5.20 5.99
CA SER A 155 9.97 4.51 4.86
C SER A 155 9.16 3.35 4.29
N SER A 156 8.31 2.70 5.08
CA SER A 156 7.38 1.68 4.57
C SER A 156 6.21 2.25 3.74
N ASN A 157 5.95 3.56 3.81
CA ASN A 157 4.93 4.26 3.02
C ASN A 157 5.52 4.97 1.79
N VAL A 158 6.84 4.85 1.59
CA VAL A 158 7.53 5.27 0.38
C VAL A 158 7.74 4.04 -0.52
N PHE A 159 7.04 4.00 -1.64
CA PHE A 159 7.08 2.90 -2.61
C PHE A 159 8.04 3.21 -3.75
N LEU A 160 8.68 2.19 -4.27
CA LEU A 160 9.57 2.28 -5.43
C LEU A 160 8.86 1.70 -6.65
N ASN A 161 8.99 2.35 -7.80
CA ASN A 161 8.50 1.83 -9.06
C ASN A 161 9.53 2.03 -10.17
N PHE A 162 9.95 0.95 -10.81
CA PHE A 162 10.76 1.00 -12.00
C PHE A 162 9.84 1.18 -13.20
N PRO A 163 9.93 2.32 -13.93
CA PRO A 163 8.98 2.67 -14.99
C PRO A 163 9.04 1.71 -16.18
N THR A 164 10.17 1.03 -16.40
CA THR A 164 10.33 0.02 -17.46
C THR A 164 11.10 -1.19 -16.93
N GLN A 165 11.06 -2.29 -17.68
CA GLN A 165 11.82 -3.49 -17.32
C GLN A 165 13.33 -3.21 -17.23
N ASP A 166 13.85 -2.34 -18.09
CA ASP A 166 15.28 -1.98 -18.18
C ASP A 166 15.64 -0.74 -17.34
N ALA A 167 14.67 -0.11 -16.66
CA ALA A 167 14.94 1.01 -15.79
C ALA A 167 15.87 0.59 -14.65
N LYS A 168 17.00 1.30 -14.55
CA LYS A 168 18.06 1.09 -13.57
C LYS A 168 17.80 1.84 -12.26
N LEU A 169 17.09 2.96 -12.33
CA LEU A 169 16.67 3.74 -11.17
C LEU A 169 15.15 3.58 -10.93
N PRO A 170 14.71 3.46 -9.68
CA PRO A 170 13.30 3.53 -9.34
C PRO A 170 12.83 4.99 -9.27
N ASP A 171 11.58 5.23 -9.63
CA ASP A 171 10.79 6.37 -9.17
C ASP A 171 10.29 6.11 -7.74
N PHE A 172 10.20 7.16 -6.93
CA PHE A 172 9.71 7.13 -5.56
C PHE A 172 8.30 7.69 -5.47
N TYR A 173 7.43 6.96 -4.79
CA TYR A 173 6.03 7.29 -4.58
C TYR A 173 5.74 7.37 -3.09
N LEU A 174 4.91 8.32 -2.66
CA LEU A 174 4.37 8.37 -1.30
C LEU A 174 2.91 7.91 -1.31
N GLY A 175 2.59 6.88 -0.54
CA GLY A 175 1.23 6.39 -0.36
C GLY A 175 0.85 6.26 1.10
N ASP A 176 -0.30 5.65 1.34
CA ASP A 176 -0.94 5.51 2.65
C ASP A 176 -1.36 6.85 3.30
N PHE A 177 -2.53 7.32 2.88
CA PHE A 177 -3.13 8.54 3.42
C PHE A 177 -4.06 8.27 4.62
N GLY A 178 -3.95 7.10 5.27
CA GLY A 178 -4.83 6.71 6.38
C GLY A 178 -4.76 7.65 7.59
N LEU A 179 -3.61 8.29 7.82
CA LEU A 179 -3.40 9.29 8.87
C LEU A 179 -3.35 10.73 8.37
N ALA A 180 -3.63 10.98 7.09
CA ALA A 180 -3.63 12.32 6.53
C ALA A 180 -4.69 13.21 7.19
N ARG A 181 -4.41 14.52 7.25
CA ARG A 181 -5.30 15.53 7.83
C ARG A 181 -5.35 16.76 6.94
N THR A 182 -6.53 17.37 6.84
CA THR A 182 -6.64 18.74 6.33
C THR A 182 -6.04 19.70 7.34
N LEU A 183 -5.40 20.74 6.84
CA LEU A 183 -4.91 21.85 7.63
C LEU A 183 -5.89 23.02 7.52
N GLU A 184 -6.14 23.71 8.62
CA GLU A 184 -7.11 24.80 8.67
C GLU A 184 -6.69 25.98 7.81
N ASP A 185 -7.64 26.61 7.11
CA ASP A 185 -7.33 27.68 6.17
C ASP A 185 -6.72 28.92 6.85
N PHE A 186 -7.07 29.19 8.11
CA PHE A 186 -6.59 30.37 8.85
C PHE A 186 -5.10 30.31 9.20
N ILE A 187 -4.46 29.14 9.13
CA ILE A 187 -3.00 29.04 9.34
C ILE A 187 -2.23 29.68 8.19
N TRP A 188 -2.90 29.98 7.08
CA TRP A 188 -2.34 30.64 5.91
C TRP A 188 -2.78 32.11 5.88
N ARG A 189 -1.83 33.05 5.78
CA ARG A 189 -2.14 34.48 5.68
C ARG A 189 -2.55 34.86 4.27
N ASP A 190 -1.78 34.38 3.30
CA ASP A 190 -2.00 34.60 1.88
C ASP A 190 -2.11 33.21 1.24
N GLN A 191 -3.30 32.85 0.75
CA GLN A 191 -3.36 31.92 -0.38
C GLN A 191 -2.99 32.78 -1.58
N GLY A 192 -1.71 32.80 -1.96
CA GLY A 192 -1.23 33.66 -3.03
C GLY A 192 -2.13 33.60 -4.26
N ALA A 193 -2.13 34.65 -5.09
CA ALA A 193 -2.89 34.66 -6.36
C ALA A 193 -2.53 33.46 -7.27
N THR A 194 -1.39 32.83 -7.02
CA THR A 194 -0.93 31.60 -7.64
C THR A 194 -0.96 30.44 -6.62
N PRO A 195 -1.56 29.28 -6.96
CA PRO A 195 -1.37 28.05 -6.20
C PRO A 195 0.13 27.76 -5.98
N GLY A 196 0.51 27.23 -4.81
CA GLY A 196 1.92 26.95 -4.51
C GLY A 196 2.65 28.06 -3.73
N GLN A 197 2.00 29.16 -3.36
CA GLN A 197 2.62 30.32 -2.71
C GLN A 197 1.96 30.68 -1.36
N ARG A 198 1.58 29.68 -0.56
CA ARG A 198 1.01 29.90 0.76
C ARG A 198 2.05 30.35 1.76
N ARG A 199 1.66 31.34 2.55
CA ARG A 199 2.47 31.89 3.64
C ARG A 199 1.82 31.59 4.97
N LEU A 200 2.60 31.13 5.93
CA LEU A 200 2.09 30.88 7.28
C LEU A 200 1.70 32.20 7.96
N THR A 201 0.53 32.21 8.59
CA THR A 201 0.09 33.27 9.49
C THR A 201 1.03 33.34 10.69
N ASP A 202 1.31 34.55 11.16
CA ASP A 202 1.98 34.71 12.45
C ASP A 202 0.94 34.54 13.57
N PRO A 203 1.12 33.60 14.51
CA PRO A 203 0.11 33.29 15.51
C PRO A 203 -0.23 34.46 16.45
N LYS A 204 0.54 35.56 16.45
CA LYS A 204 0.16 36.78 17.17
C LYS A 204 -1.09 37.45 16.63
N TRP A 205 -1.46 37.17 15.37
CA TRP A 205 -2.69 37.68 14.73
C TRP A 205 -3.91 36.80 14.98
N LEU A 206 -3.76 35.70 15.71
CA LEU A 206 -4.87 34.84 16.10
C LEU A 206 -5.41 35.33 17.45
N ASP A 207 -6.66 35.78 17.45
CA ASP A 207 -7.30 36.37 18.64
C ASP A 207 -7.72 35.29 19.66
N GLN A 208 -8.10 34.11 19.19
CA GLN A 208 -8.58 33.03 20.05
C GLN A 208 -7.45 32.08 20.46
N ALA A 209 -7.43 31.70 21.74
CA ALA A 209 -6.46 30.73 22.25
C ALA A 209 -6.62 29.35 21.58
N ALA A 210 -7.85 28.96 21.23
CA ALA A 210 -8.13 27.72 20.52
C ALA A 210 -7.46 27.68 19.13
N ASP A 211 -7.59 28.78 18.36
CA ASP A 211 -6.97 28.90 17.03
C ASP A 211 -5.44 28.81 17.11
N ARG A 212 -4.82 29.33 18.18
CA ARG A 212 -3.37 29.23 18.40
C ARG A 212 -2.91 27.79 18.66
N GLU A 213 -3.69 26.99 19.37
CA GLU A 213 -3.38 25.57 19.58
C GLU A 213 -3.55 24.76 18.29
N VAL A 214 -4.62 24.99 17.53
CA VAL A 214 -4.82 24.35 16.22
C VAL A 214 -3.75 24.77 15.21
N PHE A 215 -3.32 26.04 15.23
CA PHE A 215 -2.18 26.51 14.45
C PHE A 215 -0.90 25.74 14.80
N LYS A 216 -0.60 25.61 16.08
CA LYS A 216 0.58 24.87 16.56
C LYS A 216 0.54 23.41 16.10
N ASP A 217 -0.59 22.74 16.31
CA ASP A 217 -0.82 21.35 15.88
C ASP A 217 -0.71 21.18 14.35
N SER A 218 -1.12 22.18 13.58
CA SER A 218 -0.97 22.21 12.12
C SER A 218 0.49 22.37 11.69
N VAL A 219 1.23 23.30 12.31
CA VAL A 219 2.67 23.49 12.03
C VAL A 219 3.48 22.25 12.43
N GLU A 220 3.13 21.58 13.53
CA GLU A 220 3.78 20.33 13.93
C GLU A 220 3.62 19.23 12.88
N LYS A 221 2.47 19.15 12.19
CA LYS A 221 2.25 18.23 11.07
C LYS A 221 3.10 18.59 9.84
N LEU A 222 3.18 19.87 9.49
CA LEU A 222 4.07 20.35 8.40
C LEU A 222 5.53 19.97 8.70
N VAL A 223 5.97 20.23 9.93
CA VAL A 223 7.31 19.86 10.42
C VAL A 223 7.54 18.36 10.34
N LYS A 224 6.54 17.55 10.70
CA LYS A 224 6.62 16.08 10.64
C LYS A 224 6.87 15.60 9.22
N ASP A 225 6.07 16.06 8.24
CA ASP A 225 6.20 15.68 6.83
C ASP A 225 7.56 16.10 6.24
N LEU A 226 8.01 17.34 6.48
CA LEU A 226 9.31 17.81 6.03
C LEU A 226 10.47 17.05 6.69
N SER A 227 10.33 16.73 7.98
CA SER A 227 11.31 15.92 8.71
C SER A 227 11.40 14.51 8.13
N SER A 228 10.28 13.92 7.72
CA SER A 228 10.26 12.63 7.01
C SER A 228 11.08 12.69 5.71
N VAL A 229 10.89 13.71 4.86
CA VAL A 229 11.71 13.87 3.64
C VAL A 229 13.20 13.94 3.98
N ARG A 230 13.56 14.77 4.97
CA ARG A 230 14.94 14.90 5.45
C ARG A 230 15.50 13.55 5.92
N HIS A 231 14.74 12.79 6.71
CA HIS A 231 15.17 11.49 7.20
C HIS A 231 15.37 10.48 6.07
N HIS A 232 14.49 10.45 5.06
CA HIS A 232 14.65 9.54 3.90
C HIS A 232 15.91 9.84 3.10
N VAL A 233 16.20 11.13 2.87
CA VAL A 233 17.46 11.55 2.23
C VAL A 233 18.65 11.10 3.06
N CYS A 234 18.60 11.28 4.39
CA CYS A 234 19.67 10.87 5.28
C CYS A 234 19.88 9.34 5.30
N MET A 235 18.81 8.55 5.38
CA MET A 235 18.88 7.08 5.34
C MET A 235 19.52 6.59 4.04
N ILE A 236 19.21 7.24 2.91
CA ILE A 236 19.84 6.90 1.64
C ILE A 236 21.29 7.37 1.58
N ILE A 237 21.66 8.54 2.11
CA ILE A 237 23.07 8.96 2.14
C ILE A 237 23.90 7.98 3.01
N THR A 238 23.41 7.68 4.20
CA THR A 238 24.17 6.96 5.24
C THR A 238 24.10 5.45 5.10
N GLY A 239 22.95 4.90 4.70
CA GLY A 239 22.67 3.46 4.69
C GLY A 239 22.12 2.89 5.96
N ASN A 240 21.85 3.75 6.92
CA ASN A 240 21.25 3.36 8.17
C ASN A 240 19.73 3.38 8.09
N ARG A 241 19.07 2.56 8.91
CA ARG A 241 17.61 2.61 9.08
C ARG A 241 17.21 3.70 10.06
N SER A 242 15.91 3.97 10.11
CA SER A 242 15.30 4.96 11.02
C SER A 242 15.60 4.72 12.50
N TYR A 243 15.88 3.48 12.91
CA TYR A 243 16.15 3.10 14.30
C TYR A 243 17.63 2.83 14.60
N ASP A 244 18.49 2.74 13.59
CA ASP A 244 19.92 2.47 13.78
C ASP A 244 20.69 3.72 14.23
N VAL A 245 20.10 4.91 14.04
CA VAL A 245 20.76 6.19 14.29
C VAL A 245 20.01 6.98 15.34
N LYS A 246 20.70 7.32 16.44
CA LYS A 246 20.15 8.20 17.48
C LYS A 246 20.10 9.67 17.04
N ASP A 247 21.09 10.11 16.27
CA ASP A 247 21.13 11.44 15.69
C ASP A 247 21.60 11.41 14.22
N PHE A 248 20.65 11.60 13.31
CA PHE A 248 20.92 11.64 11.87
C PHE A 248 21.82 12.81 11.47
N ASP A 249 21.81 13.91 12.23
CA ASP A 249 22.59 15.09 11.89
C ASP A 249 24.09 14.85 12.20
N GLU A 250 24.41 14.11 13.28
CA GLU A 250 25.80 13.71 13.60
C GLU A 250 26.42 12.85 12.48
N VAL A 251 25.67 11.88 11.96
CA VAL A 251 26.16 11.00 10.89
C VAL A 251 26.36 11.77 9.59
N ILE A 252 25.44 12.69 9.26
CA ILE A 252 25.60 13.55 8.10
C ILE A 252 26.81 14.47 8.25
N ASP A 253 27.02 15.07 9.42
CA ASP A 253 28.17 15.94 9.66
C ASP A 253 29.51 15.19 9.52
N TRP A 254 29.57 13.92 9.89
CA TRP A 254 30.72 13.06 9.57
C TRP A 254 30.92 12.89 8.04
N HIS A 255 29.86 12.57 7.29
CA HIS A 255 29.95 12.48 5.82
C HIS A 255 30.33 13.82 5.16
N LYS A 256 29.98 14.97 5.76
CA LYS A 256 30.42 16.30 5.30
C LYS A 256 31.93 16.45 5.42
N GLN A 257 32.50 16.02 6.55
CA GLN A 257 33.95 16.11 6.80
C GLN A 257 34.73 15.23 5.81
N GLU A 258 34.20 14.04 5.50
CA GLU A 258 34.80 13.09 4.57
C GLU A 258 34.59 13.45 3.08
N GLN A 259 33.85 14.51 2.76
CA GLN A 259 33.55 14.98 1.39
C GLN A 259 33.03 13.89 0.44
N GLN A 260 32.32 12.89 0.98
CA GLN A 260 31.86 11.73 0.20
C GLN A 260 30.70 12.05 -0.75
N TRP A 261 30.04 13.19 -0.56
CA TRP A 261 28.84 13.58 -1.28
C TRP A 261 28.99 14.97 -1.91
N PRO A 262 28.31 15.25 -3.04
CA PRO A 262 28.37 16.55 -3.69
C PRO A 262 27.97 17.68 -2.72
N SER A 263 28.78 18.74 -2.67
CA SER A 263 28.55 19.88 -1.78
C SER A 263 27.17 20.53 -1.98
N LYS A 264 26.68 20.57 -3.23
CA LYS A 264 25.33 21.03 -3.58
C LYS A 264 24.24 20.20 -2.85
N LEU A 265 24.38 18.87 -2.80
CA LEU A 265 23.41 17.97 -2.16
C LEU A 265 23.34 18.23 -0.67
N ILE A 266 24.50 18.29 -0.02
CA ILE A 266 24.63 18.61 1.39
C ILE A 266 24.04 19.99 1.70
N SER A 267 24.30 20.99 0.86
CA SER A 267 23.74 22.33 1.03
C SER A 267 22.22 22.34 0.96
N MET A 268 21.59 21.57 0.06
CA MET A 268 20.12 21.48 -0.02
C MET A 268 19.54 20.73 1.19
N TYR A 269 20.21 19.69 1.67
CA TYR A 269 19.85 19.00 2.92
C TYR A 269 19.85 19.98 4.11
N ASP A 270 20.91 20.78 4.25
CA ASP A 270 21.02 21.78 5.31
C ASP A 270 19.99 22.91 5.19
N ARG A 271 19.65 23.33 3.95
CA ARG A 271 18.55 24.28 3.73
C ARG A 271 17.20 23.72 4.19
N LEU A 272 16.88 22.46 3.89
CA LEU A 272 15.65 21.81 4.40
C LEU A 272 15.66 21.77 5.94
N ARG A 273 16.80 21.41 6.54
CA ARG A 273 16.99 21.45 8.01
C ARG A 273 16.76 22.85 8.57
N GLY A 274 17.21 23.89 7.87
CA GLY A 274 17.00 25.30 8.20
C GLY A 274 15.51 25.68 8.23
N VAL A 275 14.74 25.29 7.20
CA VAL A 275 13.28 25.50 7.15
C VAL A 275 12.60 24.82 8.34
N ILE A 276 12.91 23.54 8.59
CA ILE A 276 12.35 22.76 9.70
C ILE A 276 12.66 23.41 11.04
N THR A 277 13.93 23.80 11.26
CA THR A 277 14.36 24.45 12.50
C THR A 277 13.63 25.77 12.71
N SER A 278 13.48 26.57 11.66
CA SER A 278 12.78 27.85 11.71
C SER A 278 11.32 27.69 12.11
N LEU A 279 10.62 26.68 11.60
CA LEU A 279 9.25 26.36 12.04
C LEU A 279 9.20 25.98 13.52
N LYS A 280 10.14 25.17 14.01
CA LYS A 280 10.24 24.79 15.43
C LYS A 280 10.56 25.97 16.34
N THR A 281 11.35 26.93 15.87
CA THR A 281 11.73 28.14 16.61
C THR A 281 10.77 29.32 16.37
N ARG A 282 9.63 29.07 15.72
CA ARG A 282 8.53 30.03 15.49
C ARG A 282 8.88 31.19 14.53
N GLN A 283 9.83 30.97 13.62
CA GLN A 283 10.14 31.85 12.49
C GLN A 283 9.37 31.38 11.25
N PHE A 284 8.05 31.61 11.24
CA PHE A 284 7.14 31.00 10.26
C PHE A 284 7.28 31.57 8.85
N GLU A 285 7.80 32.79 8.70
CA GLU A 285 8.12 33.43 7.41
C GLU A 285 9.16 32.63 6.61
N LYS A 286 10.01 31.86 7.30
CA LYS A 286 11.01 30.99 6.67
C LYS A 286 10.44 29.76 5.99
N TYR A 287 9.14 29.50 6.14
CA TYR A 287 8.48 28.47 5.36
C TYR A 287 8.49 28.79 3.85
N GLU A 288 8.55 30.07 3.48
CA GLU A 288 8.61 30.52 2.08
C GLU A 288 9.90 30.05 1.37
N ASP A 289 10.99 29.85 2.11
CA ASP A 289 12.26 29.34 1.58
C ASP A 289 12.10 27.92 0.99
N LEU A 290 11.01 27.19 1.34
CA LEU A 290 10.66 25.89 0.77
C LEU A 290 10.43 25.95 -0.74
N ILE A 291 9.89 27.07 -1.26
CA ILE A 291 9.61 27.25 -2.70
C ILE A 291 10.92 27.26 -3.50
N GLU A 292 11.88 28.09 -3.08
CA GLU A 292 13.21 28.17 -3.72
C GLU A 292 13.93 26.82 -3.57
N LEU A 293 13.89 26.22 -2.38
CA LEU A 293 14.49 24.91 -2.14
C LEU A 293 13.93 23.84 -3.10
N ARG A 294 12.62 23.77 -3.28
CA ARG A 294 11.96 22.83 -4.20
C ARG A 294 12.47 23.01 -5.64
N GLN A 295 12.59 24.24 -6.11
CA GLN A 295 13.07 24.57 -7.46
C GLN A 295 14.53 24.17 -7.67
N LEU A 296 15.40 24.47 -6.68
CA LEU A 296 16.82 24.12 -6.73
C LEU A 296 17.03 22.60 -6.71
N VAL A 297 16.34 21.88 -5.82
CA VAL A 297 16.41 20.42 -5.75
C VAL A 297 15.96 19.79 -7.08
N ASN A 298 14.88 20.29 -7.71
CA ASN A 298 14.46 19.81 -9.03
C ASN A 298 15.54 20.03 -10.09
N THR A 299 16.11 21.22 -10.11
CA THR A 299 17.14 21.59 -11.09
C THR A 299 18.35 20.67 -10.98
N PHE A 300 18.87 20.47 -9.76
CA PHE A 300 20.01 19.59 -9.53
C PHE A 300 19.70 18.11 -9.78
N ALA A 301 18.49 17.64 -9.47
CA ALA A 301 18.08 16.28 -9.80
C ALA A 301 18.04 16.04 -11.32
N ARG A 302 17.60 17.03 -12.09
CA ARG A 302 17.60 16.96 -13.56
C ARG A 302 19.01 17.03 -14.15
N GLU A 303 19.87 17.91 -13.63
CA GLU A 303 21.30 17.96 -14.00
C GLU A 303 21.94 16.58 -13.80
N GLN A 304 21.74 15.97 -12.64
CA GLN A 304 22.31 14.67 -12.31
C GLN A 304 21.75 13.54 -13.17
N ALA A 305 20.46 13.57 -13.51
CA ALA A 305 19.87 12.59 -14.42
C ALA A 305 20.48 12.64 -15.84
N VAL A 306 20.94 13.82 -16.30
CA VAL A 306 21.61 13.99 -17.60
C VAL A 306 23.09 13.57 -17.55
N GLU A 307 23.78 13.83 -16.43
CA GLU A 307 25.21 13.53 -16.26
C GLU A 307 25.51 12.04 -16.04
N GLN A 308 24.51 11.21 -15.71
CA GLN A 308 24.75 9.81 -15.38
C GLN A 308 25.26 8.96 -16.55
N ASN A 309 26.37 8.24 -16.31
CA ASN A 309 26.76 7.09 -17.12
C ASN A 309 25.79 5.93 -16.83
N PRO A 310 25.04 5.42 -17.84
CA PRO A 310 24.05 4.36 -17.66
C PRO A 310 24.57 3.09 -16.99
N GLU A 311 25.87 2.81 -17.01
CA GLU A 311 26.43 1.58 -16.46
C GLU A 311 26.69 1.60 -14.95
N ALA A 312 26.73 2.78 -14.31
CA ALA A 312 27.24 2.92 -12.94
C ALA A 312 26.17 2.82 -11.82
N SER A 313 24.88 2.63 -12.14
CA SER A 313 23.80 2.81 -11.16
C SER A 313 22.58 1.90 -11.41
N ASP A 314 22.80 0.58 -11.42
CA ASP A 314 21.71 -0.39 -11.60
C ASP A 314 21.14 -0.91 -10.28
N TYR A 315 19.97 -0.41 -9.91
CA TYR A 315 19.18 -0.87 -8.76
C TYR A 315 18.05 -1.80 -9.16
N SER A 316 17.91 -2.17 -10.43
CA SER A 316 16.84 -3.08 -10.88
C SER A 316 16.92 -4.46 -10.22
N GLY A 317 18.11 -4.85 -9.74
CA GLY A 317 18.32 -6.05 -8.93
C GLY A 317 17.62 -6.04 -7.57
N THR A 318 17.21 -4.86 -7.05
CA THR A 318 16.47 -4.77 -5.78
C THR A 318 14.98 -5.05 -5.94
N ARG A 319 14.46 -5.25 -7.16
CA ARG A 319 13.03 -5.54 -7.35
C ARG A 319 12.60 -6.76 -6.54
N PRO A 320 11.37 -6.76 -5.99
CA PRO A 320 10.79 -7.94 -5.38
C PRO A 320 10.94 -9.15 -6.29
N GLY A 321 11.58 -10.17 -5.72
CA GLY A 321 11.84 -11.45 -6.36
C GLY A 321 12.99 -11.58 -7.34
N LYS A 322 13.61 -10.47 -7.73
CA LYS A 322 14.96 -10.52 -8.31
C LYS A 322 16.04 -10.67 -7.23
N TYR A 323 15.80 -10.09 -6.06
CA TYR A 323 16.73 -10.15 -4.94
C TYR A 323 16.45 -11.35 -4.03
N ALA A 324 17.32 -12.37 -4.08
CA ALA A 324 17.27 -13.52 -3.17
C ALA A 324 18.11 -13.23 -1.91
N ILE A 325 17.44 -12.99 -0.77
CA ILE A 325 18.10 -12.71 0.51
C ILE A 325 19.06 -13.86 0.91
N ALA A 326 18.73 -15.09 0.55
CA ALA A 326 19.53 -16.29 0.85
C ALA A 326 20.91 -16.36 0.17
N LYS A 327 21.21 -15.49 -0.81
CA LYS A 327 22.49 -15.49 -1.55
C LYS A 327 23.49 -14.42 -1.08
N ALA A 328 23.20 -13.67 -0.02
CA ALA A 328 24.15 -12.71 0.54
C ALA A 328 25.37 -13.44 1.14
N PRO A 329 26.61 -13.21 0.65
CA PRO A 329 27.78 -13.90 1.17
C PRO A 329 28.12 -13.39 2.57
N GLY A 330 27.91 -14.22 3.59
CA GLY A 330 28.36 -13.97 4.97
C GLY A 330 27.26 -13.77 6.03
N GLY A 331 25.98 -13.97 5.71
CA GLY A 331 24.90 -13.88 6.69
C GLY A 331 24.80 -15.11 7.59
N ALA A 332 25.39 -15.06 8.78
CA ALA A 332 24.92 -15.88 9.90
C ALA A 332 23.42 -15.61 10.10
N THR A 333 22.63 -16.67 10.24
CA THR A 333 21.23 -16.61 10.65
C THR A 333 21.15 -16.03 12.07
N THR A 334 21.10 -14.71 12.19
CA THR A 334 20.61 -14.08 13.43
C THR A 334 19.10 -14.04 13.38
N PRO A 335 18.41 -14.49 14.44
CA PRO A 335 16.95 -14.44 14.52
C PRO A 335 16.48 -12.99 14.49
N GLU A 336 15.37 -12.79 13.79
CA GLU A 336 14.65 -11.54 13.62
C GLU A 336 14.37 -10.86 14.97
N PRO A 337 14.53 -9.54 15.08
CA PRO A 337 13.76 -8.76 16.03
C PRO A 337 12.47 -8.31 15.33
N ASP A 338 11.44 -9.14 15.50
CA ASP A 338 10.06 -8.79 15.80
C ASP A 338 9.58 -7.38 15.39
N MET A 339 8.90 -7.31 14.24
CA MET A 339 7.67 -6.54 14.11
C MET A 339 6.55 -7.53 13.82
N GLY A 340 5.85 -7.93 14.88
CA GLY A 340 4.74 -8.88 14.87
C GLY A 340 3.85 -8.78 13.64
N LEU A 341 3.91 -9.84 12.84
CA LEU A 341 2.94 -10.31 11.87
C LEU A 341 3.28 -11.77 11.58
N ASP A 342 3.09 -12.61 12.60
CA ASP A 342 2.98 -14.04 12.41
C ASP A 342 1.70 -14.31 11.62
N ALA A 343 1.84 -14.42 10.30
CA ALA A 343 0.95 -15.24 9.50
C ALA A 343 1.77 -16.42 8.98
N HIS A 344 1.57 -17.58 9.61
CA HIS A 344 2.07 -18.86 9.14
C HIS A 344 1.62 -19.12 7.70
N THR A 345 2.43 -18.72 6.72
CA THR A 345 2.38 -19.32 5.39
C THR A 345 3.42 -20.44 5.38
N THR A 346 2.91 -21.67 5.32
CA THR A 346 3.71 -22.87 5.06
C THR A 346 4.66 -22.63 3.90
N ARG A 347 5.95 -22.74 4.20
CA ARG A 347 7.05 -22.76 3.23
C ARG A 347 6.78 -23.92 2.27
N SER A 348 6.37 -23.62 1.03
CA SER A 348 6.45 -24.59 -0.06
C SER A 348 7.92 -24.74 -0.40
N GLU A 349 8.56 -25.76 0.15
CA GLU A 349 9.89 -26.20 -0.25
C GLU A 349 9.84 -26.66 -1.71
N GLY A 350 10.46 -25.94 -2.65
CA GLY A 350 10.64 -26.47 -4.00
C GLY A 350 10.77 -25.54 -5.20
N SER A 351 10.84 -24.21 -5.07
CA SER A 351 11.16 -23.35 -6.22
C SER A 351 12.33 -22.41 -5.93
N ASP A 352 13.49 -22.75 -6.48
CA ASP A 352 14.63 -21.85 -6.59
C ASP A 352 14.25 -20.64 -7.46
N GLY A 353 13.88 -19.53 -6.83
CA GLY A 353 13.64 -18.24 -7.46
C GLY A 353 12.38 -17.56 -6.92
N ASP A 354 12.53 -16.77 -5.85
CA ASP A 354 11.50 -15.96 -5.20
C ASP A 354 10.94 -14.84 -6.10
N ASN A 355 10.80 -15.00 -7.42
CA ASN A 355 10.09 -14.03 -8.25
C ASN A 355 8.74 -13.74 -7.59
N VAL A 356 8.42 -12.45 -7.32
CA VAL A 356 7.07 -12.10 -6.91
C VAL A 356 6.16 -12.53 -8.04
N GLU A 357 5.48 -13.66 -7.82
CA GLU A 357 4.59 -14.24 -8.79
C GLU A 357 3.46 -13.25 -8.96
N THR A 358 3.39 -12.64 -10.14
CA THR A 358 2.31 -11.71 -10.49
C THR A 358 1.11 -12.42 -11.10
N SER A 359 1.22 -13.74 -11.27
CA SER A 359 0.15 -14.60 -11.76
C SER A 359 -0.87 -14.83 -10.63
N PRO A 360 -2.17 -14.83 -10.93
CA PRO A 360 -3.19 -15.20 -9.96
C PRO A 360 -2.91 -16.54 -9.31
N LYS A 361 -3.21 -16.67 -8.02
CA LYS A 361 -3.12 -17.94 -7.31
C LYS A 361 -4.31 -18.81 -7.68
N LEU A 362 -4.03 -19.90 -8.39
CA LEU A 362 -5.03 -20.83 -8.91
C LEU A 362 -4.98 -22.18 -8.19
N TYR A 363 -6.14 -22.81 -8.07
CA TYR A 363 -6.33 -24.05 -7.32
C TYR A 363 -7.01 -25.13 -8.17
N ASP A 364 -6.71 -26.39 -7.90
CA ASP A 364 -7.30 -27.53 -8.62
C ASP A 364 -8.78 -27.77 -8.28
N SER A 365 -9.24 -27.22 -7.16
CA SER A 365 -10.56 -27.52 -6.61
C SER A 365 -11.03 -26.38 -5.70
N ARG A 366 -12.35 -26.23 -5.52
CA ARG A 366 -12.94 -25.25 -4.60
C ARG A 366 -12.49 -25.51 -3.17
N HIS A 367 -12.48 -26.78 -2.76
CA HIS A 367 -12.04 -27.14 -1.42
C HIS A 367 -10.62 -26.66 -1.11
N LYS A 368 -9.67 -26.84 -2.05
CA LYS A 368 -8.30 -26.33 -1.89
C LYS A 368 -8.25 -24.81 -1.86
N LEU A 369 -9.02 -24.13 -2.71
CA LEU A 369 -9.13 -22.68 -2.73
C LEU A 369 -9.59 -22.15 -1.37
N LEU A 370 -10.70 -22.69 -0.83
CA LEU A 370 -11.26 -22.25 0.44
C LEU A 370 -10.27 -22.42 1.59
N LEU A 371 -9.61 -23.59 1.68
CA LEU A 371 -8.56 -23.81 2.69
C LEU A 371 -7.39 -22.82 2.55
N GLY A 372 -6.99 -22.51 1.32
CA GLY A 372 -5.85 -21.63 1.04
C GLY A 372 -6.15 -20.13 1.12
N SER A 373 -7.42 -19.75 1.26
CA SER A 373 -7.88 -18.35 1.16
C SER A 373 -8.61 -17.84 2.39
N ILE A 374 -8.64 -18.62 3.49
CA ILE A 374 -9.34 -18.26 4.74
C ILE A 374 -8.89 -16.92 5.35
N HIS A 375 -7.63 -16.53 5.12
CA HIS A 375 -7.06 -15.28 5.62
C HIS A 375 -7.23 -14.09 4.67
N VAL A 376 -7.84 -14.29 3.49
CA VAL A 376 -8.03 -13.22 2.51
C VAL A 376 -9.31 -12.46 2.85
N PRO A 377 -9.23 -11.15 3.17
CA PRO A 377 -10.40 -10.40 3.59
C PRO A 377 -11.38 -10.17 2.42
N GLY A 378 -12.67 -10.36 2.71
CA GLY A 378 -13.76 -10.17 1.77
C GLY A 378 -14.06 -8.70 1.38
N PRO A 379 -15.08 -8.50 0.51
CA PRO A 379 -15.80 -9.56 -0.17
C PRO A 379 -14.96 -10.20 -1.29
N TRP A 380 -15.21 -11.47 -1.56
CA TRP A 380 -14.71 -12.19 -2.73
C TRP A 380 -15.61 -13.36 -3.10
N ARG A 381 -15.47 -13.90 -4.31
CA ARG A 381 -16.19 -15.05 -4.88
C ARG A 381 -15.22 -16.07 -5.46
N ILE A 382 -15.73 -17.22 -5.88
CA ILE A 382 -14.95 -18.23 -6.61
C ILE A 382 -15.08 -17.98 -8.11
N ALA A 383 -13.96 -17.81 -8.80
CA ALA A 383 -13.89 -17.76 -10.26
C ALA A 383 -13.42 -19.10 -10.84
N HIS A 384 -14.00 -19.48 -11.96
CA HIS A 384 -13.49 -20.51 -12.87
C HIS A 384 -12.52 -19.82 -13.82
N VAL A 385 -11.28 -20.30 -13.88
CA VAL A 385 -10.19 -19.62 -14.60
C VAL A 385 -9.54 -20.60 -15.57
N ASN A 386 -9.30 -20.15 -16.80
CA ASN A 386 -8.42 -20.84 -17.72
C ASN A 386 -6.96 -20.62 -17.26
N PRO A 387 -6.21 -21.66 -16.85
CA PRO A 387 -4.85 -21.49 -16.31
C PRO A 387 -3.83 -21.00 -17.33
N ASP A 388 -4.07 -21.25 -18.63
CA ASP A 388 -3.15 -20.89 -19.70
C ASP A 388 -3.29 -19.39 -20.06
N THR A 389 -4.52 -18.89 -20.07
CA THR A 389 -4.81 -17.50 -20.46
C THR A 389 -5.11 -16.58 -19.30
N GLN A 390 -5.34 -17.14 -18.10
CA GLN A 390 -5.80 -16.43 -16.89
C GLN A 390 -7.18 -15.75 -17.05
N ASN A 391 -7.93 -16.08 -18.11
CA ASN A 391 -9.26 -15.54 -18.31
C ASN A 391 -10.24 -16.17 -17.32
N VAL A 392 -11.07 -15.32 -16.72
CA VAL A 392 -12.23 -15.76 -15.94
C VAL A 392 -13.29 -16.26 -16.91
N LEU A 393 -13.72 -17.50 -16.73
CA LEU A 393 -14.71 -18.21 -17.55
C LEU A 393 -16.11 -18.15 -16.94
N ALA A 394 -16.18 -18.10 -15.62
CA ALA A 394 -17.40 -18.01 -14.84
C ALA A 394 -17.07 -17.53 -13.41
N VAL A 395 -18.04 -16.94 -12.71
CA VAL A 395 -17.95 -16.62 -11.29
C VAL A 395 -19.14 -17.26 -10.57
N GLU A 396 -18.91 -17.83 -9.41
CA GLU A 396 -19.94 -18.47 -8.61
C GLU A 396 -20.69 -17.46 -7.75
N ARG A 397 -21.95 -17.77 -7.46
CA ARG A 397 -22.86 -16.87 -6.73
C ARG A 397 -22.47 -16.65 -5.27
N LEU A 398 -21.80 -17.63 -4.65
CA LEU A 398 -21.42 -17.55 -3.24
C LEU A 398 -20.38 -16.45 -3.01
N ASP A 399 -20.84 -15.42 -2.30
CA ASP A 399 -20.00 -14.36 -1.74
C ASP A 399 -19.35 -14.81 -0.44
N PHE A 400 -18.11 -14.38 -0.22
CA PHE A 400 -17.35 -14.61 1.01
C PHE A 400 -17.01 -13.28 1.65
N GLY A 401 -17.49 -13.09 2.88
CA GLY A 401 -16.96 -12.13 3.84
C GLY A 401 -17.93 -11.04 4.31
N TYR A 402 -17.93 -10.84 5.64
CA TYR A 402 -18.00 -9.54 6.32
C TYR A 402 -16.99 -9.57 7.47
N TYR A 403 -15.73 -9.18 7.22
CA TYR A 403 -14.69 -9.32 8.24
C TYR A 403 -14.62 -8.11 9.19
N ASN A 404 -14.80 -8.40 10.48
CA ASN A 404 -14.32 -7.63 11.63
C ASN A 404 -13.48 -8.61 12.46
N MET A 405 -12.15 -8.54 12.47
CA MET A 405 -11.34 -9.32 13.43
C MET A 405 -11.31 -8.52 14.74
N PRO A 406 -11.91 -8.97 15.85
CA PRO A 406 -11.31 -8.68 17.14
C PRO A 406 -10.03 -9.52 17.26
N ILE A 407 -9.03 -8.97 17.94
CA ILE A 407 -7.67 -9.52 18.09
C ILE A 407 -7.64 -10.79 18.98
N GLU A 408 -8.76 -11.48 19.25
CA GLU A 408 -8.83 -12.60 20.21
C GLU A 408 -9.27 -13.94 19.57
N GLU A 409 -8.27 -14.81 19.37
CA GLU A 409 -8.15 -16.29 19.31
C GLU A 409 -9.35 -17.25 19.07
N THR A 410 -10.53 -16.81 18.65
CA THR A 410 -11.63 -17.72 18.30
C THR A 410 -11.97 -17.66 16.81
N TRP A 411 -12.15 -18.85 16.19
CA TRP A 411 -12.49 -19.01 14.78
C TRP A 411 -13.80 -18.26 14.46
N PRO A 412 -13.81 -17.26 13.57
CA PRO A 412 -14.97 -16.39 13.43
C PRO A 412 -16.04 -17.02 12.52
N GLU A 413 -17.26 -17.12 13.04
CA GLU A 413 -18.50 -17.43 12.31
C GLU A 413 -18.84 -16.38 11.20
N PHE A 414 -18.01 -15.34 11.04
CA PHE A 414 -18.27 -14.12 10.25
C PHE A 414 -17.74 -14.13 8.80
N LEU A 415 -17.21 -15.26 8.32
CA LEU A 415 -16.63 -15.37 6.96
C LEU A 415 -17.66 -15.58 5.84
N LEU A 416 -18.90 -15.86 6.21
CA LEU A 416 -19.93 -16.33 5.31
C LEU A 416 -21.08 -15.32 5.27
N PRO A 417 -21.83 -15.25 4.17
CA PRO A 417 -23.08 -14.52 4.16
C PRO A 417 -23.92 -14.96 5.37
N PRO A 418 -24.73 -14.08 5.95
CA PRO A 418 -25.47 -14.35 7.18
C PRO A 418 -26.27 -15.65 7.18
N HIS A 419 -26.79 -15.99 6.00
CA HIS A 419 -27.59 -17.18 5.76
C HIS A 419 -26.75 -18.46 5.55
N VAL A 420 -25.44 -18.33 5.32
CA VAL A 420 -24.44 -19.41 5.26
C VAL A 420 -23.65 -19.51 6.57
N ALA A 421 -23.57 -18.43 7.36
CA ALA A 421 -22.92 -18.38 8.67
C ALA A 421 -23.50 -19.38 9.67
N SER A 422 -24.82 -19.65 9.60
CA SER A 422 -25.50 -20.64 10.44
C SER A 422 -25.05 -22.09 10.18
N ALA A 423 -24.49 -22.39 9.00
CA ALA A 423 -24.00 -23.72 8.66
C ALA A 423 -22.54 -23.96 9.11
N GLY A 424 -21.77 -22.89 9.32
CA GLY A 424 -20.35 -22.95 9.69
C GLY A 424 -19.38 -23.28 8.55
N TRP A 425 -18.10 -22.99 8.76
CA TRP A 425 -17.05 -23.13 7.73
C TRP A 425 -16.82 -24.59 7.28
N ASP A 426 -16.90 -25.54 8.22
CA ASP A 426 -16.73 -26.98 7.91
C ASP A 426 -17.81 -27.51 6.97
N ALA A 427 -19.03 -26.96 7.07
CA ALA A 427 -20.09 -27.26 6.14
C ALA A 427 -19.74 -26.70 4.75
N VAL A 428 -19.35 -25.44 4.64
CA VAL A 428 -18.96 -24.87 3.34
C VAL A 428 -17.82 -25.66 2.68
N LEU A 429 -16.82 -26.08 3.45
CA LEU A 429 -15.74 -26.96 2.96
C LEU A 429 -16.23 -28.32 2.49
N THR A 430 -17.23 -28.90 3.16
CA THR A 430 -17.78 -30.21 2.79
C THR A 430 -18.69 -30.11 1.56
N ALA A 431 -19.50 -29.05 1.40
CA ALA A 431 -20.25 -28.82 0.15
C ALA A 431 -19.32 -28.55 -1.02
N ALA A 432 -18.20 -27.84 -0.80
CA ALA A 432 -17.19 -27.65 -1.84
C ALA A 432 -16.61 -28.99 -2.33
N LYS A 433 -16.36 -29.96 -1.43
CA LYS A 433 -15.92 -31.32 -1.83
C LYS A 433 -16.97 -32.06 -2.65
N ILE A 434 -18.25 -31.92 -2.29
CA ILE A 434 -19.36 -32.55 -3.03
C ILE A 434 -19.46 -31.94 -4.44
N ALA A 435 -19.39 -30.60 -4.54
CA ALA A 435 -19.38 -29.89 -5.81
C ALA A 435 -18.17 -30.29 -6.68
N ASP A 436 -16.97 -30.31 -6.10
CA ASP A 436 -15.75 -30.75 -6.78
C ASP A 436 -15.88 -32.21 -7.30
N ALA A 437 -16.43 -33.12 -6.48
CA ALA A 437 -16.63 -34.51 -6.87
C ALA A 437 -17.64 -34.67 -8.03
N ARG A 438 -18.73 -33.89 -8.00
CA ARG A 438 -19.76 -33.84 -9.04
C ARG A 438 -19.17 -33.37 -10.37
N ASP A 439 -18.40 -32.28 -10.36
CA ASP A 439 -17.79 -31.71 -11.56
C ASP A 439 -16.75 -32.65 -12.17
N GLN A 440 -16.08 -33.46 -11.34
CA GLN A 440 -15.13 -34.50 -11.78
C GLN A 440 -15.81 -35.81 -12.22
N GLY A 441 -17.13 -35.94 -12.09
CA GLY A 441 -17.86 -37.19 -12.39
C GLY A 441 -17.52 -38.34 -11.43
N THR A 442 -17.05 -38.01 -10.21
CA THR A 442 -16.71 -38.99 -9.17
C THR A 442 -17.84 -39.13 -8.16
N THR A 443 -17.88 -40.24 -7.42
CA THR A 443 -18.89 -40.45 -6.38
C THR A 443 -18.72 -39.39 -5.29
N PRO A 444 -19.73 -38.53 -5.05
CA PRO A 444 -19.64 -37.53 -4.00
C PRO A 444 -19.58 -38.21 -2.62
N PRO A 445 -18.92 -37.58 -1.63
CA PRO A 445 -19.01 -38.05 -0.26
C PRO A 445 -20.49 -38.05 0.20
N PRO A 446 -20.88 -38.94 1.13
CA PRO A 446 -22.26 -39.02 1.59
C PRO A 446 -22.72 -37.64 2.09
N PRO A 447 -23.94 -37.19 1.70
CA PRO A 447 -24.45 -35.90 2.14
C PRO A 447 -24.55 -35.90 3.66
N VAL A 448 -24.05 -34.84 4.29
CA VAL A 448 -24.17 -34.67 5.73
C VAL A 448 -25.64 -34.34 6.03
N GLN A 449 -26.31 -35.19 6.82
CA GLN A 449 -27.78 -35.22 6.98
C GLN A 449 -28.40 -33.94 7.60
N SER A 450 -27.62 -32.97 8.07
CA SER A 450 -28.08 -31.82 8.87
C SER A 450 -28.26 -30.49 8.13
N TRP A 451 -28.20 -30.45 6.79
CA TRP A 451 -27.93 -29.20 6.06
C TRP A 451 -29.17 -28.50 5.50
N GLN A 452 -30.35 -28.99 5.86
CA GLN A 452 -31.62 -28.29 5.63
C GLN A 452 -31.87 -27.25 6.73
N THR A 453 -30.90 -26.40 7.02
CA THR A 453 -31.10 -25.22 7.85
C THR A 453 -31.77 -24.16 6.98
N GLU A 454 -33.02 -23.83 7.31
CA GLU A 454 -33.76 -22.64 6.83
C GLU A 454 -33.71 -22.37 5.31
N GLY A 455 -33.88 -23.40 4.48
CA GLY A 455 -34.16 -23.24 3.04
C GLY A 455 -32.96 -22.91 2.15
N LEU A 456 -31.73 -22.98 2.66
CA LEU A 456 -30.53 -22.84 1.84
C LEU A 456 -30.00 -24.21 1.38
N ASP A 457 -29.99 -24.44 0.07
CA ASP A 457 -29.28 -25.57 -0.52
C ASP A 457 -27.82 -25.17 -0.79
N LEU A 458 -26.91 -25.55 0.12
CA LEU A 458 -25.48 -25.28 -0.04
C LEU A 458 -24.89 -25.90 -1.33
N ASN A 459 -25.57 -26.86 -1.95
CA ASN A 459 -25.16 -27.39 -3.26
C ASN A 459 -25.47 -26.42 -4.41
N GLN A 460 -26.45 -25.51 -4.23
CA GLN A 460 -26.77 -24.45 -5.18
C GLN A 460 -25.90 -23.20 -4.97
N CYS A 461 -25.25 -23.05 -3.81
CA CYS A 461 -24.38 -21.90 -3.54
C CYS A 461 -23.15 -21.84 -4.48
N PHE A 462 -22.67 -22.98 -4.94
CA PHE A 462 -21.56 -23.07 -5.90
C PHE A 462 -22.02 -23.07 -7.37
N GLU A 463 -23.27 -22.70 -7.64
CA GLU A 463 -23.73 -22.46 -9.01
C GLU A 463 -23.10 -21.19 -9.60
N ILE A 464 -22.95 -21.19 -10.92
CA ILE A 464 -22.49 -20.02 -11.66
C ILE A 464 -23.53 -18.91 -11.49
N ASP A 465 -23.05 -17.72 -11.17
CA ASP A 465 -23.87 -16.52 -11.13
C ASP A 465 -24.41 -16.24 -12.55
N PRO A 466 -25.72 -16.36 -12.80
CA PRO A 466 -26.28 -16.14 -14.13
C PRO A 466 -26.21 -14.67 -14.57
N GLU A 467 -26.01 -13.75 -13.62
CA GLU A 467 -25.83 -12.32 -13.89
C GLU A 467 -24.37 -11.97 -14.23
N TRP A 468 -23.43 -12.89 -14.02
CA TRP A 468 -22.05 -12.64 -14.39
C TRP A 468 -21.89 -12.64 -15.91
N ASN A 469 -21.56 -11.46 -16.45
CA ASN A 469 -21.30 -11.27 -17.86
C ASN A 469 -19.84 -10.85 -18.10
N PRO A 470 -19.02 -11.65 -18.79
CA PRO A 470 -17.62 -11.32 -19.06
C PRO A 470 -17.43 -10.09 -19.97
N VAL A 471 -18.50 -9.61 -20.63
CA VAL A 471 -18.43 -8.52 -21.61
C VAL A 471 -18.61 -7.14 -20.97
N GLU A 472 -19.37 -7.01 -19.88
CA GLU A 472 -19.63 -5.70 -19.25
C GLU A 472 -18.46 -5.21 -18.37
N THR A 473 -17.61 -6.12 -17.87
CA THR A 473 -16.48 -5.76 -17.02
C THR A 473 -15.33 -5.06 -17.75
N ALA A 474 -15.33 -5.03 -19.09
CA ALA A 474 -14.29 -4.36 -19.87
C ALA A 474 -14.60 -2.89 -20.22
N GLU A 475 -15.83 -2.41 -20.00
CA GLU A 475 -16.28 -1.08 -20.47
C GLU A 475 -16.70 -0.09 -19.35
N SER A 476 -16.61 -0.47 -18.08
CA SER A 476 -16.90 0.37 -16.89
C SER A 476 -15.64 0.78 -16.15
#